data_AF-A0A147DM50-F1
#
_entry.id   AF-A0A147DM50-F1
#
_cell.length_a   1.000
_cell.length_b   1.000
_cell.length_c   1.000
_cell.angle_alpha   90.00
_cell.angle_beta   90.00
_cell.angle_gamma   90.00
#
_symmetry.space_group_name_H-M   'P 1'
#
loop_
_entity.id
_entity.type
_entity.pdbx_description
1 polymer ?
#
loop_
_entity_poly.entity_id
_entity_poly.type
_entity_poly.pdbx_seq_one_letter_code
_entity_poly.pdbx_strand_id
1 'polypeptide(L)'
;AATSPRSTDPVGRAGAAFRTALANAGVVGAGSAQVVERATTSTDQIASVSSQPVSTLIGQMIPNSDNTLAEMLARVSSEESGADGSAASLTGVYQKALAGYGLDPAGITIKDGSGESASNAVSPSFVAHLMVAVAAGEKGLGVLSQSLPVAGVSGTLSSRFTGDDAVARGKVHAKTGWIDSANTL
;
A
#
# COMPACT_ATOMS: atom_id res chain seq x y z
N ALA A 1 14.85 6.38 0.23
CA ALA A 1 13.42 6.62 0.51
C ALA A 1 13.32 7.75 1.53
N ALA A 2 12.43 8.73 1.32
CA ALA A 2 12.12 9.70 2.37
C ALA A 2 11.32 8.98 3.44
N THR A 3 11.96 8.61 4.55
CA THR A 3 11.27 8.02 5.70
C THR A 3 10.56 9.15 6.44
N SER A 4 9.23 9.16 6.38
CA SER A 4 8.44 10.02 7.27
C SER A 4 8.48 9.41 8.67
N PRO A 5 8.92 10.14 9.71
CA PRO A 5 8.91 9.62 11.07
C PRO A 5 7.47 9.25 11.46
N ARG A 6 7.28 8.03 11.99
CA ARG A 6 5.99 7.59 12.53
C ARG A 6 5.56 8.54 13.64
N SER A 7 4.27 8.88 13.67
CA SER A 7 3.65 9.69 14.71
C SER A 7 2.56 8.87 15.40
N THR A 8 2.41 9.04 16.72
CA THR A 8 1.24 8.53 17.45
C THR A 8 0.00 9.41 17.25
N ASP A 9 0.19 10.61 16.68
CA ASP A 9 -0.88 11.54 16.33
C ASP A 9 -0.71 12.02 14.87
N PRO A 10 -1.11 11.21 13.88
CA PRO A 10 -1.06 11.60 12.47
C PRO A 10 -2.11 12.66 12.12
N VAL A 11 -3.27 12.64 12.77
CA VAL A 11 -4.39 13.57 12.51
C VAL A 11 -4.02 14.98 12.97
N GLY A 12 -3.53 15.13 14.21
CA GLY A 12 -3.10 16.42 14.73
C GLY A 12 -1.90 16.98 13.98
N ARG A 13 -0.96 16.12 13.53
CA ARG A 13 0.16 16.54 12.67
C ARG A 13 -0.33 17.09 11.32
N ALA A 14 -1.31 16.44 10.69
CA ALA A 14 -1.90 16.94 9.45
C ALA A 14 -2.64 18.28 9.67
N GLY A 15 -3.42 18.39 10.74
CA GLY A 15 -4.11 19.64 11.11
C GLY A 15 -3.13 20.79 11.38
N ALA A 16 -2.02 20.53 12.07
CA ALA A 16 -0.98 21.53 12.32
C ALA A 16 -0.29 21.99 11.02
N ALA A 17 -0.02 21.06 10.10
CA ALA A 17 0.53 21.39 8.78
C ALA A 17 -0.44 22.25 7.96
N PHE A 18 -1.74 21.90 7.97
CA PHE A 18 -2.78 22.67 7.28
C PHE A 18 -2.93 24.08 7.86
N ARG A 19 -2.94 24.22 9.19
CA ARG A 19 -2.95 25.53 9.87
C ARG A 19 -1.77 26.41 9.44
N THR A 20 -0.57 25.84 9.41
CA THR A 20 0.64 26.55 8.94
C THR A 20 0.50 26.99 7.48
N ALA A 21 -0.02 26.12 6.60
CA ALA A 21 -0.25 26.46 5.21
C ALA A 21 -1.24 27.63 5.03
N LEU A 22 -2.35 27.64 5.80
CA LEU A 22 -3.33 28.74 5.78
C LEU A 22 -2.73 30.06 6.30
N ALA A 23 -1.94 30.00 7.36
CA ALA A 23 -1.26 31.19 7.89
C ALA A 23 -0.27 31.78 6.87
N ASN A 24 0.51 30.93 6.21
CA ASN A 24 1.43 31.33 5.15
C ASN A 24 0.70 31.91 3.91
N ALA A 25 -0.53 31.45 3.64
CA ALA A 25 -1.39 31.99 2.59
C ALA A 25 -2.07 33.32 2.98
N GLY A 26 -1.87 33.83 4.20
CA GLY A 26 -2.45 35.09 4.66
C GLY A 26 -3.90 35.01 5.16
N VAL A 27 -4.41 33.80 5.45
CA VAL A 27 -5.76 33.63 6.00
C VAL A 27 -5.80 34.21 7.42
N VAL A 28 -6.63 35.25 7.60
CA VAL A 28 -6.78 35.96 8.88
C VAL A 28 -7.24 34.98 9.97
N GLY A 29 -6.53 34.95 11.10
CA GLY A 29 -6.85 34.10 12.25
C GLY A 29 -6.32 32.65 12.17
N ALA A 30 -5.74 32.23 11.05
CA ALA A 30 -5.25 30.85 10.89
C ALA A 30 -4.12 30.50 11.89
N GLY A 31 -3.17 31.42 12.13
CA GLY A 31 -2.04 31.16 13.03
C GLY A 31 -2.44 30.83 14.47
N SER A 32 -3.59 31.32 14.93
CA SER A 32 -4.16 31.07 16.27
C SER A 32 -5.23 29.98 16.29
N ALA A 33 -5.52 29.34 15.16
CA ALA A 33 -6.58 28.34 15.07
C ALA A 33 -6.26 27.07 15.88
N GLN A 34 -7.27 26.55 16.58
CA GLN A 34 -7.18 25.30 17.32
C GLN A 34 -7.50 24.12 16.41
N VAL A 35 -6.67 23.09 16.46
CA VAL A 35 -6.94 21.80 15.82
C VAL A 35 -7.71 20.95 16.83
N VAL A 36 -8.94 20.58 16.51
CA VAL A 36 -9.85 19.85 17.40
C VAL A 36 -10.48 18.69 16.67
N GLU A 37 -10.60 17.55 17.35
CA GLU A 37 -11.38 16.40 16.89
C GLU A 37 -12.84 16.59 17.31
N ARG A 38 -13.73 16.92 16.36
CA ARG A 38 -15.16 17.10 16.59
C ARG A 38 -15.95 16.92 15.30
N ALA A 39 -17.26 16.74 15.42
CA ALA A 39 -18.17 16.79 14.27
C ALA A 39 -18.02 18.12 13.52
N THR A 40 -18.16 18.06 12.20
CA THR A 40 -18.14 19.25 11.35
C THR A 40 -19.25 20.22 11.75
N THR A 41 -18.92 21.51 11.78
CA THR A 41 -19.88 22.57 12.16
C THR A 41 -20.55 23.21 10.95
N SER A 42 -20.07 22.90 9.75
CA SER A 42 -20.65 23.25 8.46
C SER A 42 -20.39 22.12 7.47
N THR A 43 -21.30 21.94 6.52
CA THR A 43 -21.20 21.01 5.39
C THR A 43 -20.76 21.67 4.10
N ASP A 44 -20.54 22.99 4.11
CA ASP A 44 -20.16 23.73 2.90
C ASP A 44 -18.73 23.36 2.49
N GLN A 45 -18.59 22.68 1.35
CA GLN A 45 -17.30 22.33 0.81
C GLN A 45 -16.65 23.54 0.14
N ILE A 46 -15.67 24.15 0.80
CA ILE A 46 -14.94 25.32 0.28
C ILE A 46 -13.74 24.95 -0.61
N ALA A 47 -13.20 23.74 -0.46
CA ALA A 47 -12.09 23.22 -1.25
C ALA A 47 -12.05 21.69 -1.19
N SER A 48 -11.46 21.07 -2.21
CA SER A 48 -11.18 19.64 -2.26
C SER A 48 -9.84 19.38 -2.93
N VAL A 49 -9.17 18.31 -2.50
CA VAL A 49 -7.97 17.79 -3.14
C VAL A 49 -8.19 16.33 -3.51
N SER A 50 -7.71 15.93 -4.67
CA SER A 50 -7.69 14.53 -5.10
C SER A 50 -6.29 13.97 -4.94
N SER A 51 -6.19 12.71 -4.51
CA SER A 51 -4.93 11.98 -4.48
C SER A 51 -4.42 11.67 -5.89
N GLN A 52 -3.20 11.14 -5.96
CA GLN A 52 -2.73 10.49 -7.18
C GLN A 52 -3.59 9.23 -7.47
N PRO A 53 -3.71 8.82 -8.75
CA PRO A 53 -4.41 7.59 -9.09
C PRO A 53 -3.81 6.36 -8.40
N VAL A 54 -4.64 5.35 -8.11
CA VAL A 54 -4.21 4.09 -7.49
C VAL A 54 -3.04 3.44 -8.23
N SER A 55 -2.99 3.54 -9.56
CA SER A 55 -1.87 3.02 -10.35
C SER A 55 -0.53 3.67 -10.01
N THR A 56 -0.52 4.98 -9.73
CA THR A 56 0.68 5.70 -9.28
C THR A 56 1.07 5.29 -7.87
N LEU A 57 0.08 5.13 -6.98
CA LEU A 57 0.31 4.69 -5.61
C LEU A 57 0.88 3.26 -5.57
N ILE A 58 0.41 2.35 -6.42
CA ILE A 58 0.98 1.00 -6.58
C ILE A 58 2.46 1.09 -7.04
N GLY A 59 2.75 1.96 -8.01
CA GLY A 59 4.12 2.20 -8.51
C GLY A 59 5.06 2.81 -7.46
N GLN A 60 4.53 3.42 -6.40
CA GLN A 60 5.31 3.88 -5.26
C GLN A 60 5.42 2.80 -4.17
N MET A 61 4.33 2.09 -3.90
CA MET A 61 4.22 1.08 -2.85
C MET A 61 5.11 -0.13 -3.14
N ILE A 62 5.00 -0.71 -4.34
CA ILE A 62 5.59 -2.01 -4.67
C ILE A 62 7.13 -1.96 -4.68
N PRO A 63 7.80 -0.99 -5.34
CA PRO A 63 9.27 -0.92 -5.35
C PRO A 63 9.89 -0.67 -3.98
N ASN A 64 9.19 0.10 -3.13
CA ASN A 64 9.70 0.55 -1.84
C ASN A 64 9.26 -0.33 -0.67
N SER A 65 8.29 -1.24 -0.90
CA SER A 65 7.63 -1.99 0.17
C SER A 65 7.02 -1.08 1.23
N ASP A 66 6.28 -0.04 0.81
CA ASP A 66 5.70 0.93 1.74
C ASP A 66 4.48 0.35 2.46
N ASN A 67 4.68 -0.05 3.72
CA ASN A 67 3.64 -0.66 4.54
C ASN A 67 2.48 0.31 4.82
N THR A 68 2.73 1.60 5.02
CA THR A 68 1.66 2.56 5.33
C THR A 68 0.75 2.74 4.13
N LEU A 69 1.32 2.85 2.92
CA LEU A 69 0.54 2.93 1.71
C LEU A 69 -0.25 1.64 1.44
N ALA A 70 0.36 0.48 1.73
CA ALA A 70 -0.32 -0.81 1.61
C ALA A 70 -1.53 -0.93 2.56
N GLU A 71 -1.40 -0.54 3.83
CA GLU A 71 -2.51 -0.54 4.78
C GLU A 71 -3.64 0.41 4.36
N MET A 72 -3.31 1.62 3.88
CA MET A 72 -4.33 2.58 3.48
C MET A 72 -5.08 2.12 2.22
N LEU A 73 -4.36 1.57 1.23
CA LEU A 73 -4.99 1.00 0.03
C LEU A 73 -5.86 -0.23 0.37
N ALA A 74 -5.46 -1.04 1.35
CA ALA A 74 -6.26 -2.17 1.82
C ALA A 74 -7.58 -1.72 2.47
N ARG A 75 -7.52 -0.70 3.32
CA ARG A 75 -8.71 -0.12 3.98
C ARG A 75 -9.67 0.48 2.96
N VAL A 76 -9.16 1.29 2.03
CA VAL A 76 -9.97 1.86 0.93
C VAL A 76 -10.57 0.75 0.08
N SER A 77 -9.80 -0.29 -0.27
CA SER A 77 -10.32 -1.41 -1.06
C SER A 77 -11.45 -2.16 -0.33
N SER A 78 -11.38 -2.24 1.00
CA SER A 78 -12.45 -2.82 1.82
C SER A 78 -13.72 -1.97 1.79
N GLU A 79 -13.61 -0.66 2.01
CA GLU A 79 -14.75 0.27 1.95
C GLU A 79 -15.41 0.26 0.56
N GLU A 80 -14.62 0.37 -0.51
CA GLU A 80 -15.10 0.33 -1.89
C GLU A 80 -15.71 -1.03 -2.28
N SER A 81 -15.36 -2.10 -1.55
CA SER A 81 -15.97 -3.43 -1.71
C SER A 81 -17.26 -3.61 -0.89
N GLY A 82 -17.72 -2.56 -0.19
CA GLY A 82 -18.93 -2.57 0.63
C GLY A 82 -18.73 -3.11 2.05
N ALA A 83 -17.47 -3.22 2.51
CA ALA A 83 -17.14 -3.53 3.89
C ALA A 83 -16.81 -2.25 4.68
N ASP A 84 -16.24 -2.37 5.88
CA ASP A 84 -16.12 -1.29 6.86
C ASP A 84 -14.71 -0.69 6.99
N GLY A 85 -13.78 -1.06 6.09
CA GLY A 85 -12.39 -0.60 6.16
C GLY A 85 -11.60 -1.16 7.35
N SER A 86 -12.15 -2.13 8.10
CA SER A 86 -11.48 -2.73 9.25
C SER A 86 -10.49 -3.82 8.85
N ALA A 87 -9.50 -4.11 9.70
CA ALA A 87 -8.60 -5.25 9.50
C ALA A 87 -9.37 -6.60 9.46
N ALA A 88 -10.47 -6.71 10.20
CA ALA A 88 -11.30 -7.92 10.24
C ALA A 88 -11.97 -8.22 8.88
N SER A 89 -12.26 -7.18 8.09
CA SER A 89 -12.87 -7.33 6.77
C SER A 89 -11.91 -7.84 5.69
N LEU A 90 -10.59 -7.61 5.84
CA LEU A 90 -9.62 -7.73 4.75
C LEU A 90 -9.52 -9.14 4.18
N THR A 91 -9.55 -10.18 5.02
CA THR A 91 -9.48 -11.57 4.54
C THR A 91 -10.61 -11.87 3.56
N GLY A 92 -11.85 -11.53 3.90
CA GLY A 92 -12.99 -11.80 3.03
C GLY A 92 -12.96 -10.97 1.73
N VAL A 93 -12.55 -9.70 1.83
CA VAL A 93 -12.40 -8.81 0.67
C VAL A 93 -11.38 -9.36 -0.31
N TYR A 94 -10.19 -9.75 0.16
CA TYR A 94 -9.16 -10.31 -0.70
C TYR A 94 -9.53 -11.67 -1.28
N GLN A 95 -10.15 -12.56 -0.50
CA GLN A 95 -10.62 -13.85 -1.00
C GLN A 95 -11.60 -13.67 -2.16
N LYS A 96 -12.57 -12.75 -2.02
CA LYS A 96 -13.53 -12.44 -3.09
C LYS A 96 -12.86 -11.86 -4.33
N ALA A 97 -11.93 -10.93 -4.16
CA ALA A 97 -11.21 -10.31 -5.28
C ALA A 97 -10.34 -11.33 -6.03
N LEU A 98 -9.60 -12.17 -5.31
CA LEU A 98 -8.68 -13.15 -5.87
C LEU A 98 -9.40 -14.33 -6.54
N ALA A 99 -10.58 -14.72 -6.04
CA ALA A 99 -11.46 -15.67 -6.74
C ALA A 99 -11.83 -15.18 -8.15
N GLY A 100 -11.90 -13.86 -8.34
CA GLY A 100 -12.10 -13.24 -9.65
C GLY A 100 -11.02 -13.60 -10.67
N TYR A 101 -9.83 -14.02 -10.26
CA TYR A 101 -8.73 -14.44 -11.13
C TYR A 101 -8.67 -15.97 -11.32
N GLY A 102 -9.71 -16.71 -10.92
CA GLY A 102 -9.75 -18.17 -11.04
C GLY A 102 -8.85 -18.90 -10.05
N LEU A 103 -8.33 -18.19 -9.04
CA LEU A 103 -7.57 -18.75 -7.94
C LEU A 103 -8.54 -19.26 -6.87
N ASP A 104 -8.29 -20.44 -6.30
CA ASP A 104 -9.04 -20.91 -5.13
C ASP A 104 -8.53 -20.18 -3.88
N PRO A 105 -9.31 -19.23 -3.30
CA PRO A 105 -8.87 -18.49 -2.14
C PRO A 105 -9.04 -19.29 -0.84
N ALA A 106 -9.51 -20.55 -0.89
CA ALA A 106 -9.61 -21.40 0.27
C ALA A 106 -8.24 -21.55 0.95
N GLY A 107 -8.19 -21.24 2.24
CA GLY A 107 -6.96 -21.35 3.04
C GLY A 107 -6.05 -20.13 3.02
N ILE A 108 -6.36 -19.06 2.26
CA ILE A 108 -5.65 -17.79 2.41
C ILE A 108 -6.20 -17.03 3.62
N THR A 109 -5.32 -16.49 4.45
CA THR A 109 -5.63 -15.57 5.53
C THR A 109 -4.79 -14.32 5.34
N ILE A 110 -5.43 -13.17 5.16
CA ILE A 110 -4.76 -11.88 4.98
C ILE A 110 -5.39 -10.89 5.96
N LYS A 111 -4.64 -10.54 7.00
CA LYS A 111 -5.07 -9.74 8.15
C LYS A 111 -4.76 -8.25 8.00
N ASP A 112 -3.86 -7.91 7.10
CA ASP A 112 -3.40 -6.55 6.88
C ASP A 112 -3.04 -6.33 5.40
N GLY A 113 -2.77 -5.09 5.02
CA GLY A 113 -2.38 -4.75 3.65
C GLY A 113 -0.89 -4.96 3.36
N SER A 114 -0.04 -4.86 4.38
CA SER A 114 1.41 -4.78 4.24
C SER A 114 2.13 -6.12 4.29
N GLY A 115 1.54 -7.15 4.91
CA GLY A 115 2.20 -8.43 5.14
C GLY A 115 2.92 -8.56 6.48
N GLU A 116 2.90 -7.53 7.34
CA GLU A 116 3.60 -7.50 8.65
C GLU A 116 2.98 -8.45 9.70
N SER A 117 1.68 -8.70 9.60
CA SER A 117 0.98 -9.59 10.50
C SER A 117 1.50 -11.02 10.35
N ALA A 118 2.06 -11.56 11.43
CA ALA A 118 2.45 -12.97 11.53
C ALA A 118 1.27 -13.95 11.39
N SER A 119 0.03 -13.46 11.42
CA SER A 119 -1.19 -14.24 11.16
C SER A 119 -1.60 -14.27 9.69
N ASN A 120 -0.81 -13.66 8.79
CA ASN A 120 -0.97 -13.83 7.35
C ASN A 120 -0.53 -15.24 6.96
N ALA A 121 -1.31 -15.89 6.11
CA ALA A 121 -1.04 -17.22 5.60
C ALA A 121 -1.48 -17.32 4.14
N VAL A 122 -0.52 -17.53 3.25
CA VAL A 122 -0.74 -17.77 1.81
C VAL A 122 0.25 -18.83 1.37
N SER A 123 -0.18 -19.83 0.60
CA SER A 123 0.72 -20.87 0.13
C SER A 123 1.63 -20.35 -0.99
N PRO A 124 2.88 -20.85 -1.10
CA PRO A 124 3.75 -20.49 -2.22
C PRO A 124 3.13 -20.81 -3.58
N SER A 125 2.37 -21.92 -3.68
CA SER A 125 1.67 -22.28 -4.92
C SER A 125 0.58 -21.27 -5.28
N PHE A 126 -0.16 -20.72 -4.32
CA PHE A 126 -1.14 -19.68 -4.58
C PHE A 126 -0.47 -18.42 -5.14
N VAL A 127 0.63 -17.98 -4.52
CA VAL A 127 1.40 -16.81 -5.00
C VAL A 127 1.92 -17.05 -6.41
N ALA A 128 2.47 -18.23 -6.70
CA ALA A 128 2.97 -18.57 -8.03
C ALA A 128 1.86 -18.49 -9.10
N HIS A 129 0.66 -19.01 -8.83
CA HIS A 129 -0.46 -18.91 -9.76
C HIS A 129 -0.94 -17.47 -9.94
N LEU A 130 -1.00 -16.67 -8.86
CA LEU A 130 -1.31 -15.24 -8.97
C LEU A 130 -0.29 -14.53 -9.87
N MET A 131 1.00 -14.85 -9.74
CA MET A 131 2.05 -14.25 -10.56
C MET A 131 1.92 -14.57 -12.06
N VAL A 132 1.28 -15.69 -12.44
CA VAL A 132 0.94 -15.97 -13.85
C VAL A 132 -0.06 -14.92 -14.37
N ALA A 133 -1.13 -14.64 -13.63
CA ALA A 133 -2.11 -13.62 -14.00
C ALA A 133 -1.49 -12.21 -14.02
N VAL A 134 -0.59 -11.91 -13.09
CA VAL A 134 0.17 -10.65 -13.06
C VAL A 134 1.04 -10.51 -14.31
N ALA A 135 1.79 -11.57 -14.69
CA ALA A 135 2.64 -11.56 -15.87
C ALA A 135 1.83 -11.38 -17.17
N ALA A 136 0.64 -11.96 -17.24
CA ALA A 136 -0.29 -11.80 -18.36
C ALA A 136 -1.03 -10.43 -18.35
N GLY A 137 -0.88 -9.64 -17.28
CA GLY A 137 -1.54 -8.34 -17.14
C GLY A 137 -3.06 -8.43 -17.03
N GLU A 138 -3.59 -9.58 -16.59
CA GLU A 138 -5.02 -9.85 -16.57
C GLU A 138 -5.79 -8.84 -15.73
N LYS A 139 -6.96 -8.40 -16.22
CA LYS A 139 -7.91 -7.55 -15.48
C LYS A 139 -7.27 -6.31 -14.82
N GLY A 140 -6.24 -5.74 -15.44
CA GLY A 140 -5.55 -4.54 -14.95
C GLY A 140 -4.30 -4.80 -14.10
N LEU A 141 -3.91 -6.06 -13.86
CA LEU A 141 -2.70 -6.41 -13.11
C LEU A 141 -1.39 -6.01 -13.81
N GLY A 142 -1.45 -5.53 -15.06
CA GLY A 142 -0.26 -5.03 -15.77
C GLY A 142 0.47 -3.91 -15.02
N VAL A 143 -0.25 -3.09 -14.25
CA VAL A 143 0.35 -2.06 -13.39
C VAL A 143 1.25 -2.68 -12.32
N LEU A 144 0.82 -3.79 -11.70
CA LEU A 144 1.61 -4.50 -10.70
C LEU A 144 2.87 -5.10 -11.33
N SER A 145 2.73 -5.78 -12.48
CA SER A 145 3.86 -6.39 -13.20
C SER A 145 4.96 -5.38 -13.53
N GLN A 146 4.56 -4.18 -13.98
CA GLN A 146 5.49 -3.08 -14.29
C GLN A 146 6.14 -2.43 -13.06
N SER A 147 5.55 -2.61 -11.88
CA SER A 147 6.00 -1.99 -10.63
C SER A 147 6.96 -2.87 -9.82
N LEU A 148 7.15 -4.14 -10.20
CA LEU A 148 8.00 -5.05 -9.44
C LEU A 148 9.47 -4.60 -9.45
N PRO A 149 10.17 -4.62 -8.29
CA PRO A 149 11.62 -4.50 -8.25
C PRO A 149 12.33 -5.44 -9.24
N VAL A 150 13.37 -4.93 -9.88
CA VAL A 150 14.18 -5.69 -10.83
C VAL A 150 15.53 -6.02 -10.19
N ALA A 151 15.91 -7.29 -10.24
CA ALA A 151 17.14 -7.83 -9.67
C ALA A 151 18.37 -6.99 -10.06
N GLY A 152 19.03 -6.41 -9.07
CA GLY A 152 20.23 -5.60 -9.24
C GLY A 152 20.01 -4.22 -9.85
N VAL A 153 18.76 -3.82 -10.12
CA VAL A 153 18.46 -2.60 -10.88
C VAL A 153 17.61 -1.63 -10.08
N SER A 154 16.52 -2.09 -9.45
CA SER A 154 15.53 -1.18 -8.85
C SER A 154 14.93 -1.72 -7.55
N GLY A 155 14.31 -0.80 -6.80
CA GLY A 155 13.58 -1.09 -5.57
C GLY A 155 14.41 -1.85 -4.53
N THR A 156 13.74 -2.71 -3.77
CA THR A 156 14.35 -3.56 -2.74
C THR A 156 15.31 -4.63 -3.28
N LEU A 157 15.44 -4.77 -4.61
CA LEU A 157 16.39 -5.69 -5.24
C LEU A 157 17.64 -4.99 -5.81
N SER A 158 17.72 -3.67 -5.75
CA SER A 158 18.79 -2.86 -6.39
C SER A 158 20.21 -3.28 -5.98
N SER A 159 20.42 -3.65 -4.71
CA SER A 159 21.70 -4.10 -4.18
C SER A 159 21.87 -5.63 -4.10
N ARG A 160 20.87 -6.42 -4.53
CA ARG A 160 20.88 -7.89 -4.51
C ARG A 160 21.40 -8.47 -5.83
N PHE A 161 21.54 -9.80 -5.89
CA PHE A 161 21.98 -10.55 -7.07
C PHE A 161 23.37 -10.10 -7.56
N THR A 162 24.39 -10.38 -6.75
CA THR A 162 25.82 -10.12 -6.99
C THR A 162 26.59 -11.45 -7.01
N GLY A 163 27.86 -11.45 -7.44
CA GLY A 163 28.65 -12.69 -7.50
C GLY A 163 28.07 -13.67 -8.52
N ASP A 164 27.98 -14.95 -8.17
CA ASP A 164 27.47 -16.00 -9.06
C ASP A 164 26.01 -15.77 -9.48
N ASP A 165 25.20 -15.15 -8.61
CA ASP A 165 23.80 -14.80 -8.88
C ASP A 165 23.64 -13.62 -9.84
N ALA A 166 24.74 -12.94 -10.21
CA ALA A 166 24.69 -11.79 -11.12
C ALA A 166 24.07 -12.13 -12.49
N VAL A 167 24.05 -13.41 -12.87
CA VAL A 167 23.37 -13.91 -14.08
C VAL A 167 21.87 -13.59 -14.13
N ALA A 168 21.24 -13.40 -12.96
CA ALA A 168 19.81 -13.10 -12.81
C ALA A 168 19.49 -11.59 -12.83
N ARG A 169 20.50 -10.72 -12.80
CA ARG A 169 20.32 -9.26 -12.83
C ARG A 169 19.57 -8.84 -14.10
N GLY A 170 18.58 -7.96 -13.94
CA GLY A 170 17.73 -7.51 -15.04
C GLY A 170 16.72 -8.54 -15.58
N LYS A 171 16.73 -9.79 -15.06
CA LYS A 171 15.83 -10.87 -15.52
C LYS A 171 14.77 -11.24 -14.51
N VAL A 172 15.06 -11.10 -13.22
CA VAL A 172 14.10 -11.40 -12.14
C VAL A 172 13.37 -10.13 -11.74
N HIS A 173 12.05 -10.17 -11.84
CA HIS A 173 11.13 -9.13 -11.39
C HIS A 173 10.33 -9.73 -10.23
N ALA A 174 10.53 -9.25 -9.00
CA ALA A 174 9.98 -9.90 -7.81
C ALA A 174 9.73 -8.92 -6.67
N LYS A 175 8.83 -9.30 -5.75
CA LYS A 175 8.54 -8.54 -4.55
C LYS A 175 9.19 -9.22 -3.35
N THR A 176 10.04 -8.49 -2.63
CA THR A 176 10.64 -8.98 -1.39
C THR A 176 9.65 -8.97 -0.23
N GLY A 177 9.82 -9.89 0.73
CA GLY A 177 9.17 -9.83 2.04
C GLY A 177 10.16 -10.17 3.15
N TRP A 178 10.11 -9.46 4.27
CA TRP A 178 10.94 -9.72 5.44
C TRP A 178 10.26 -9.27 6.72
N ILE A 179 10.18 -10.18 7.69
CA ILE A 179 9.86 -9.95 9.10
C ILE A 179 10.79 -10.84 9.93
N ASP A 180 10.84 -10.67 11.25
CA ASP A 180 11.76 -11.44 12.11
C ASP A 180 11.62 -12.97 11.96
N SER A 181 10.42 -13.45 11.62
CA SER A 181 10.10 -14.88 11.47
C SER A 181 10.08 -15.40 10.03
N ALA A 182 10.25 -14.55 9.01
CA ALA A 182 10.11 -14.96 7.62
C ALA A 182 10.89 -14.08 6.64
N ASN A 183 11.39 -14.70 5.57
CA ASN A 183 12.04 -14.02 4.44
C ASN A 183 11.56 -14.67 3.13
N THR A 184 11.04 -13.85 2.22
CA THR A 184 10.45 -14.31 0.96
C THR A 184 10.94 -13.46 -0.21
N LEU A 185 10.90 -14.07 -1.39
CA LEU A 185 11.11 -13.44 -2.68
C LEU A 185 10.16 -14.04 -3.71
#